data_AF-A0A7S3FW08-F1
#
_entry.id   AF-A0A7S3FW08-F1
#
_cell.length_a   1.000
_cell.length_b   1.000
_cell.length_c   1.000
_cell.angle_alpha   90.00
_cell.angle_beta   90.00
_cell.angle_gamma   90.00
#
_symmetry.space_group_name_H-M   'P 1'
#
loop_
_entity.id
_entity.type
_entity.pdbx_description
1 polymer ?
#
loop_
_entity_poly.entity_id
_entity_poly.type
_entity_poly.pdbx_seq_one_letter_code
_entity_poly.pdbx_strand_id
1 'polypeptide(L)'
;IVAKLDSETVIKIVEISLDLIQMLLTSLPECLIKNINLIIICFLKQLSSRREMIAEKAKELIILARETLGADFLLPHFITILNEMALDASQLKQKISALEVLNVLIMESDSLSLNDDEQVYIQFTAIVKTLGGIIKVHTSHKGIINPIIGAILSLRDQNQDLTFRAIRDELTHSQLSIMKQIFNSNEKKLALQFNDYLSQ
;
A
#
# COMPACT_ATOMS: atom_id res chain seq x y z
N ILE A 1 -19.04 -3.97 -36.22
CA ILE A 1 -17.63 -3.62 -36.49
C ILE A 1 -17.28 -2.47 -35.56
N VAL A 2 -16.76 -2.74 -34.37
CA VAL A 2 -16.15 -1.69 -33.54
C VAL A 2 -14.76 -1.51 -34.10
N ALA A 3 -14.51 -0.40 -34.79
CA ALA A 3 -13.18 -0.08 -35.29
C ALA A 3 -12.22 -0.06 -34.09
N LYS A 4 -11.16 -0.87 -34.16
CA LYS A 4 -10.11 -0.88 -33.15
C LYS A 4 -9.49 0.52 -33.16
N LEU A 5 -9.68 1.27 -32.07
CA LEU A 5 -9.08 2.59 -31.93
C LEU A 5 -7.57 2.48 -32.12
N ASP A 6 -6.98 3.42 -32.85
CA ASP A 6 -5.54 3.48 -32.98
C ASP A 6 -4.90 3.81 -31.62
N SER A 7 -3.64 3.43 -31.44
CA SER A 7 -2.96 3.56 -30.16
C SER A 7 -2.85 5.01 -29.68
N GLU A 8 -2.71 5.97 -30.60
CA GLU A 8 -2.55 7.38 -30.23
C GLU A 8 -3.85 7.96 -29.68
N THR A 9 -4.98 7.62 -30.31
CA THR A 9 -6.31 7.98 -29.80
C THR A 9 -6.57 7.39 -28.42
N VAL A 10 -6.22 6.12 -28.19
CA VAL A 10 -6.34 5.49 -26.86
C VAL A 10 -5.53 6.25 -25.81
N ILE A 11 -4.33 6.71 -26.16
CA ILE A 11 -3.46 7.43 -25.23
C ILE A 11 -4.02 8.81 -24.89
N LYS A 12 -4.50 9.56 -25.88
CA LYS A 12 -5.16 10.86 -25.64
C LYS A 12 -6.38 10.71 -24.74
N ILE A 13 -7.15 9.62 -24.92
CA ILE A 13 -8.29 9.32 -24.04
C ILE A 13 -7.82 9.08 -22.60
N VAL A 14 -6.73 8.34 -22.40
CA VAL A 14 -6.16 8.14 -21.06
C VAL A 14 -5.71 9.46 -20.44
N GLU A 15 -4.97 10.29 -21.18
CA GLU A 15 -4.49 11.59 -20.71
C GLU A 15 -5.65 12.50 -20.27
N ILE A 16 -6.67 12.66 -21.13
CA ILE A 16 -7.87 13.45 -20.83
C ILE A 16 -8.63 12.87 -19.62
N SER A 17 -8.68 11.54 -19.48
CA SER A 17 -9.32 10.90 -18.34
C SER A 17 -8.58 11.19 -17.04
N LEU A 18 -7.24 11.19 -17.07
CA LEU A 18 -6.42 11.55 -15.91
C LEU A 18 -6.58 13.04 -15.56
N ASP A 19 -6.65 13.93 -16.55
CA ASP A 19 -6.98 15.35 -16.34
C ASP A 19 -8.35 15.56 -15.70
N LEU A 20 -9.35 14.81 -16.15
CA LEU A 20 -10.68 14.88 -15.57
C LEU A 20 -10.67 14.41 -14.11
N ILE A 21 -9.97 13.32 -13.80
CA ILE A 21 -9.87 12.84 -12.42
C ILE A 21 -9.09 13.85 -11.56
N GLN A 22 -8.04 14.49 -12.09
CA GLN A 22 -7.32 15.56 -11.40
C GLN A 22 -8.26 16.70 -11.03
N MET A 23 -9.02 17.20 -12.01
CA MET A 23 -10.00 18.26 -11.82
C MET A 23 -11.04 17.89 -10.75
N LEU A 24 -11.54 16.65 -10.78
CA LEU A 24 -12.50 16.15 -9.82
C LEU A 24 -11.90 16.02 -8.41
N LEU A 25 -10.67 15.53 -8.27
CA LEU A 25 -9.98 15.53 -6.97
C LEU A 25 -9.85 16.94 -6.41
N THR A 26 -9.44 17.91 -7.23
CA THR A 26 -9.25 19.29 -6.77
C THR A 26 -10.57 20.01 -6.46
N SER A 27 -11.63 19.73 -7.22
CA SER A 27 -12.84 20.58 -7.20
C SER A 27 -14.05 19.92 -6.52
N LEU A 28 -14.21 18.60 -6.67
CA LEU A 28 -15.39 17.83 -6.24
C LEU A 28 -14.99 16.38 -5.82
N PRO A 29 -14.06 16.21 -4.86
CA PRO A 29 -13.51 14.90 -4.51
C PRO A 29 -14.55 13.90 -4.02
N GLU A 30 -15.66 14.37 -3.44
CA GLU A 30 -16.77 13.56 -2.96
C GLU A 30 -17.43 12.71 -4.07
N CYS A 31 -17.36 13.16 -5.32
CA CYS A 31 -17.87 12.43 -6.48
C CYS A 31 -17.05 11.17 -6.78
N LEU A 32 -15.81 11.11 -6.31
CA LEU A 32 -14.88 10.00 -6.55
C LEU A 32 -14.93 8.93 -5.45
N ILE A 33 -15.43 9.26 -4.25
CA ILE A 33 -15.45 8.38 -3.06
C ILE A 33 -16.02 7.00 -3.39
N LYS A 34 -17.18 6.94 -4.07
CA LYS A 34 -17.84 5.66 -4.40
C LYS A 34 -17.01 4.76 -5.31
N ASN A 35 -16.08 5.33 -6.07
CA ASN A 35 -15.28 4.62 -7.08
C ASN A 35 -13.78 4.64 -6.77
N ILE A 36 -13.39 5.04 -5.55
CA ILE A 36 -11.98 5.32 -5.24
C ILE A 36 -11.08 4.09 -5.42
N ASN A 37 -11.54 2.88 -5.08
CA ASN A 37 -10.80 1.65 -5.33
C ASN A 37 -10.43 1.48 -6.82
N LEU A 38 -11.40 1.69 -7.70
CA LEU A 38 -11.18 1.56 -9.15
C LEU A 38 -10.22 2.65 -9.65
N ILE A 39 -10.34 3.86 -9.12
CA ILE A 39 -9.47 4.98 -9.46
C ILE A 39 -8.01 4.71 -9.04
N ILE A 40 -7.79 4.26 -7.80
CA ILE A 40 -6.46 3.89 -7.31
C ILE A 40 -5.87 2.75 -8.16
N ILE A 41 -6.66 1.71 -8.46
CA ILE A 41 -6.21 0.62 -9.34
C ILE A 41 -5.81 1.16 -10.72
N CYS A 42 -6.57 2.12 -11.26
CA CYS A 42 -6.21 2.78 -12.52
C CYS A 42 -4.88 3.53 -12.41
N PHE A 43 -4.65 4.31 -11.36
CA PHE A 43 -3.37 5.00 -11.14
C PHE A 43 -2.21 4.01 -11.04
N LEU A 44 -2.34 2.98 -10.22
CA LEU A 44 -1.31 1.94 -10.05
C LEU A 44 -0.99 1.24 -11.37
N LYS A 45 -2.00 0.96 -12.21
CA LYS A 45 -1.78 0.43 -13.57
C LYS A 45 -0.99 1.40 -14.44
N GLN A 46 -1.31 2.70 -14.37
CA GLN A 46 -0.62 3.73 -15.16
C GLN A 46 0.81 4.00 -14.70
N LEU A 47 1.18 3.76 -13.43
CA LEU A 47 2.57 3.82 -12.97
C LEU A 47 3.50 2.85 -13.73
N SER A 48 2.95 1.76 -14.25
CA SER A 48 3.69 0.78 -15.07
C SER A 48 3.68 1.11 -16.57
N SER A 49 3.15 2.28 -16.96
CA SER A 49 3.11 2.72 -18.35
C SER A 49 4.51 2.87 -18.93
N ARG A 50 4.68 2.53 -20.21
CA ARG A 50 5.93 2.80 -20.95
C ARG A 50 6.10 4.28 -21.28
N ARG A 51 5.05 5.08 -21.13
CA ARG A 51 5.08 6.53 -21.37
C ARG A 51 5.31 7.23 -20.05
N GLU A 52 6.48 7.84 -19.93
CA GLU A 52 6.93 8.56 -18.75
C GLU A 52 5.92 9.61 -18.29
N MET A 53 5.39 10.42 -19.22
CA MET A 53 4.37 11.44 -18.91
C MET A 53 3.11 10.86 -18.23
N ILE A 54 2.63 9.68 -18.66
CA ILE A 54 1.45 9.03 -18.06
C ILE A 54 1.78 8.48 -16.68
N ALA A 55 2.98 7.89 -16.52
CA ALA A 55 3.43 7.35 -15.25
C ALA A 55 3.63 8.46 -14.21
N GLU A 56 4.27 9.57 -14.57
CA GLU A 56 4.44 10.73 -13.70
C GLU A 56 3.09 11.35 -13.32
N LYS A 57 2.17 11.52 -14.28
CA LYS A 57 0.82 12.02 -13.97
C LYS A 57 0.05 11.11 -13.02
N ALA A 58 0.16 9.79 -13.18
CA ALA A 58 -0.47 8.84 -12.26
C ALA A 58 0.12 8.94 -10.84
N LYS A 59 1.42 9.17 -10.73
CA LYS A 59 2.11 9.40 -9.45
C LYS A 59 1.65 10.70 -8.79
N GLU A 60 1.58 11.80 -9.54
CA GLU A 60 1.05 13.08 -9.08
C GLU A 60 -0.40 12.94 -8.60
N LEU A 61 -1.22 12.18 -9.32
CA LEU A 61 -2.61 11.93 -8.94
C LEU A 61 -2.76 11.11 -7.66
N ILE A 62 -1.86 10.17 -7.38
CA ILE A 62 -1.83 9.45 -6.10
C ILE A 62 -1.50 10.42 -4.97
N ILE A 63 -0.50 11.29 -5.17
CA ILE A 63 -0.10 12.31 -4.20
C ILE A 63 -1.27 13.27 -3.94
N LEU A 64 -1.91 13.76 -5.01
CA LEU A 64 -3.08 14.66 -4.90
C LEU A 64 -4.25 13.99 -4.18
N ALA A 65 -4.56 12.73 -4.51
CA ALA A 65 -5.62 11.99 -3.83
C ALA A 65 -5.36 11.89 -2.33
N ARG A 66 -4.11 11.65 -1.95
CA ARG A 66 -3.67 11.59 -0.55
C ARG A 66 -3.77 12.95 0.15
N GLU A 67 -3.32 14.02 -0.49
CA GLU A 67 -3.42 15.38 0.05
C GLU A 67 -4.88 15.86 0.19
N THR A 68 -5.76 15.40 -0.71
CA THR A 68 -7.16 15.82 -0.76
C THR A 68 -8.06 15.00 0.18
N LEU A 69 -7.92 13.68 0.16
CA LEU A 69 -8.81 12.75 0.85
C LEU A 69 -8.27 12.32 2.23
N GLY A 70 -6.97 12.48 2.46
CA GLY A 70 -6.30 12.11 3.69
C GLY A 70 -5.85 10.65 3.74
N ALA A 71 -4.83 10.38 4.56
CA ALA A 71 -4.24 9.06 4.69
C ALA A 71 -5.20 8.03 5.31
N ASP A 72 -5.92 8.42 6.36
CA ASP A 72 -6.87 7.55 7.07
C ASP A 72 -8.01 7.05 6.16
N PHE A 73 -8.45 7.88 5.22
CA PHE A 73 -9.45 7.48 4.24
C PHE A 73 -8.89 6.47 3.23
N LEU A 74 -7.69 6.72 2.70
CA LEU A 74 -7.11 5.89 1.63
C LEU A 74 -6.52 4.56 2.13
N LEU A 75 -6.03 4.51 3.36
CA LEU A 75 -5.39 3.35 3.95
C LEU A 75 -6.20 2.03 3.80
N PRO A 76 -7.49 1.96 4.21
CA PRO A 76 -8.29 0.75 4.03
C PRO A 76 -8.51 0.36 2.55
N HIS A 77 -8.52 1.33 1.65
CA HIS A 77 -8.62 1.08 0.20
C HIS A 77 -7.35 0.42 -0.33
N PHE A 78 -6.16 0.89 0.07
CA PHE A 78 -4.89 0.26 -0.31
C PHE A 78 -4.74 -1.15 0.27
N ILE A 79 -5.17 -1.38 1.51
CA ILE A 79 -5.21 -2.72 2.12
C ILE A 79 -6.08 -3.67 1.28
N THR A 80 -7.29 -3.24 0.91
CA THR A 80 -8.22 -4.02 0.09
C THR A 80 -7.59 -4.37 -1.26
N ILE A 81 -7.06 -3.36 -1.96
CA ILE A 81 -6.44 -3.53 -3.28
C ILE A 81 -5.26 -4.50 -3.22
N LEU A 82 -4.38 -4.37 -2.23
CA LEU A 82 -3.21 -5.25 -2.08
C LEU A 82 -3.59 -6.72 -1.84
N ASN A 83 -4.69 -6.97 -1.12
CA ASN A 83 -5.21 -8.32 -0.90
C ASN A 83 -5.87 -8.92 -2.14
N GLU A 84 -6.45 -8.10 -3.02
CA GLU A 84 -7.08 -8.53 -4.27
C GLU A 84 -6.09 -8.69 -5.44
N MET A 85 -4.90 -8.07 -5.35
CA MET A 85 -3.88 -8.18 -6.39
C MET A 85 -3.40 -9.63 -6.56
N ALA A 86 -3.25 -10.03 -7.82
CA ALA A 86 -2.73 -11.34 -8.19
C ALA A 86 -1.34 -11.58 -7.59
N LEU A 87 -1.07 -12.84 -7.28
CA LEU A 87 0.21 -13.29 -6.72
C LEU A 87 1.30 -13.50 -7.79
N ASP A 88 0.91 -13.42 -9.06
CA ASP A 88 1.82 -13.63 -10.19
C ASP A 88 2.66 -12.39 -10.54
N ALA A 89 3.62 -12.58 -11.45
CA ALA A 89 4.54 -11.52 -11.86
C ALA A 89 3.86 -10.39 -12.66
N SER A 90 2.61 -10.56 -13.11
CA SER A 90 1.94 -9.59 -13.99
C SER A 90 1.64 -8.26 -13.28
N GLN A 91 1.42 -8.32 -11.97
CA GLN A 91 1.08 -7.17 -11.13
C GLN A 91 2.20 -6.75 -10.17
N LEU A 92 3.40 -7.30 -10.34
CA LEU A 92 4.49 -7.10 -9.38
C LEU A 92 4.89 -5.63 -9.24
N LYS A 93 4.97 -4.88 -10.34
CA LYS A 93 5.29 -3.44 -10.30
C LYS A 93 4.23 -2.64 -9.57
N GLN A 94 2.96 -2.88 -9.88
CA GLN A 94 1.83 -2.23 -9.24
C GLN A 94 1.79 -2.55 -7.74
N LYS A 95 2.13 -3.78 -7.36
CA LYS A 95 2.23 -4.20 -5.96
C LYS A 95 3.34 -3.48 -5.21
N ILE A 96 4.52 -3.35 -5.82
CA ILE A 96 5.64 -2.57 -5.24
C ILE A 96 5.19 -1.13 -5.00
N SER A 97 4.64 -0.45 -6.02
CA SER A 97 4.17 0.93 -5.87
C SER A 97 3.05 1.08 -4.84
N ALA A 98 2.12 0.12 -4.79
CA ALA A 98 1.07 0.13 -3.79
C ALA A 98 1.61 -0.04 -2.36
N LEU A 99 2.65 -0.85 -2.16
CA LEU A 99 3.32 -1.00 -0.87
C LEU A 99 4.11 0.26 -0.47
N GLU A 100 4.77 0.93 -1.43
CA GLU A 100 5.46 2.20 -1.18
C GLU A 100 4.48 3.29 -0.74
N VAL A 101 3.32 3.37 -1.40
CA VAL A 101 2.26 4.30 -1.01
C VAL A 101 1.65 3.89 0.34
N LEU A 102 1.39 2.60 0.55
CA LEU A 102 0.88 2.10 1.84
C LEU A 102 1.79 2.53 3.00
N ASN A 103 3.11 2.40 2.84
CA ASN A 103 4.06 2.84 3.86
C ASN A 103 3.87 4.32 4.22
N VAL A 104 3.75 5.18 3.20
CA VAL A 104 3.53 6.62 3.40
C VAL A 104 2.19 6.89 4.08
N LEU A 105 1.12 6.18 3.68
CA LEU A 105 -0.20 6.31 4.33
C LEU A 105 -0.16 5.91 5.81
N ILE A 106 0.62 4.89 6.18
CA ILE A 106 0.81 4.50 7.58
C ILE A 106 1.53 5.60 8.36
N MET A 107 2.55 6.22 7.78
CA MET A 107 3.29 7.32 8.42
C MET A 107 2.40 8.55 8.68
N GLU A 108 1.49 8.84 7.75
CA GLU A 108 0.64 10.04 7.77
C GLU A 108 -0.74 9.79 8.40
N SER A 109 -1.03 8.57 8.83
CA SER A 109 -2.32 8.21 9.41
C SER A 109 -2.38 8.62 10.88
N ASP A 110 -3.22 9.60 11.18
CA ASP A 110 -3.45 10.07 12.55
C ASP A 110 -4.24 9.04 13.35
N SER A 111 -5.13 8.28 12.70
CA SER A 111 -5.98 7.31 13.40
C SER A 111 -5.20 6.15 14.03
N LEU A 112 -4.03 5.80 13.49
CA LEU A 112 -3.14 4.78 14.06
C LEU A 112 -2.42 5.23 15.34
N SER A 113 -2.42 6.54 15.63
CA SER A 113 -1.81 7.12 16.83
C SER A 113 -2.80 7.35 17.98
N LEU A 114 -4.10 7.06 17.77
CA LEU A 114 -5.14 7.28 18.75
C LEU A 114 -5.10 6.24 19.88
N ASN A 115 -5.63 6.62 21.05
CA ASN A 115 -5.66 5.77 22.26
C ASN A 115 -6.89 4.81 22.31
N ASP A 116 -7.63 4.62 21.21
CA ASP A 116 -8.69 3.61 21.17
C ASP A 116 -8.08 2.25 20.80
N ASP A 117 -7.54 1.58 21.81
CA ASP A 117 -6.71 0.38 21.65
C ASP A 117 -7.37 -0.71 20.79
N GLU A 118 -8.70 -0.87 20.84
CA GLU A 118 -9.37 -1.96 20.11
C GLU A 118 -9.57 -1.63 18.62
N GLN A 119 -10.09 -0.44 18.29
CA GLN A 119 -10.28 -0.04 16.90
C GLN A 119 -8.94 0.15 16.18
N VAL A 120 -7.97 0.73 16.87
CA VAL A 120 -6.61 0.90 16.33
C VAL A 120 -5.97 -0.47 16.10
N TYR A 121 -6.09 -1.40 17.05
CA TYR A 121 -5.57 -2.75 16.86
C TYR A 121 -6.18 -3.47 15.64
N ILE A 122 -7.48 -3.31 15.36
CA ILE A 122 -8.09 -3.87 14.14
C ILE A 122 -7.39 -3.36 12.88
N GLN A 123 -7.01 -2.08 12.83
CA GLN A 123 -6.28 -1.55 11.67
C GLN A 123 -4.85 -2.13 11.56
N PHE A 124 -4.13 -2.22 12.68
CA PHE A 124 -2.80 -2.85 12.73
C PHE A 124 -2.86 -4.30 12.24
N THR A 125 -3.84 -5.08 12.72
CA THR A 125 -4.01 -6.48 12.31
C THR A 125 -4.30 -6.61 10.81
N ALA A 126 -5.14 -5.74 10.24
CA ALA A 126 -5.44 -5.74 8.81
C ALA A 126 -4.19 -5.47 7.96
N ILE A 127 -3.36 -4.49 8.36
CA ILE A 127 -2.12 -4.16 7.67
C ILE A 127 -1.13 -5.32 7.78
N VAL A 128 -0.89 -5.82 9.00
CA VAL A 128 0.06 -6.91 9.25
C VAL A 128 -0.34 -8.20 8.52
N LYS A 129 -1.63 -8.57 8.50
CA LYS A 129 -2.14 -9.71 7.71
C LYS A 129 -1.81 -9.55 6.24
N THR A 130 -2.05 -8.36 5.69
CA THR A 130 -1.80 -8.04 4.28
C THR A 130 -0.30 -8.17 3.96
N LEU A 131 0.56 -7.55 4.75
CA LEU A 131 2.02 -7.62 4.59
C LEU A 131 2.53 -9.07 4.73
N GLY A 132 2.02 -9.81 5.71
CA GLY A 132 2.33 -11.22 5.93
C GLY A 132 1.90 -12.12 4.77
N GLY A 133 0.74 -11.86 4.16
CA GLY A 133 0.27 -12.56 2.97
C GLY A 133 1.23 -12.38 1.80
N ILE A 134 1.62 -11.13 1.55
CA ILE A 134 2.51 -10.76 0.44
C ILE A 134 3.93 -11.32 0.65
N ILE A 135 4.49 -11.19 1.85
CA ILE A 135 5.87 -11.60 2.13
C ILE A 135 6.04 -13.12 2.00
N LYS A 136 5.00 -13.90 2.34
CA LYS A 136 4.99 -15.36 2.19
C LYS A 136 5.20 -15.79 0.73
N VAL A 137 4.70 -15.00 -0.21
CA VAL A 137 4.77 -15.29 -1.65
C VAL A 137 6.07 -14.75 -2.25
N HIS A 138 6.55 -13.60 -1.79
CA HIS A 138 7.68 -12.87 -2.37
C HIS A 138 8.89 -12.80 -1.43
N THR A 139 9.21 -13.90 -0.76
CA THR A 139 10.21 -14.00 0.32
C THR A 139 11.63 -13.56 -0.05
N SER A 140 11.98 -13.58 -1.34
CA SER A 140 13.32 -13.24 -1.86
C SER A 140 13.35 -11.96 -2.70
N HIS A 141 12.20 -11.33 -2.95
CA HIS A 141 12.13 -10.18 -3.85
C HIS A 141 12.40 -8.88 -3.09
N LYS A 142 13.64 -8.37 -3.16
CA LYS A 142 14.06 -7.15 -2.44
C LYS A 142 13.16 -5.93 -2.67
N GLY A 143 12.64 -5.75 -3.89
CA GLY A 143 11.71 -4.66 -4.19
C GLY A 143 10.36 -4.74 -3.47
N ILE A 144 9.99 -5.92 -2.96
CA ILE A 144 8.78 -6.12 -2.12
C ILE A 144 9.18 -6.07 -0.64
N ILE A 145 10.29 -6.72 -0.28
CA ILE A 145 10.78 -6.78 1.10
C ILE A 145 11.03 -5.38 1.67
N ASN A 146 11.68 -4.49 0.91
CA ASN A 146 12.05 -3.17 1.41
C ASN A 146 10.81 -2.30 1.76
N PRO A 147 9.80 -2.17 0.88
CA PRO A 147 8.54 -1.50 1.25
C PRO A 147 7.81 -2.15 2.43
N ILE A 148 7.84 -3.48 2.55
CA ILE A 148 7.23 -4.17 3.70
C ILE A 148 7.96 -3.82 5.00
N ILE A 149 9.30 -3.83 5.00
CA ILE A 149 10.08 -3.40 6.16
C ILE A 149 9.74 -1.94 6.51
N GLY A 150 9.69 -1.06 5.50
CA GLY A 150 9.27 0.33 5.68
C GLY A 150 7.92 0.43 6.38
N ALA A 151 6.91 -0.28 5.87
CA ALA A 151 5.57 -0.28 6.45
C ALA A 151 5.56 -0.79 7.91
N ILE A 152 6.34 -1.83 8.23
CA ILE A 152 6.46 -2.33 9.62
C ILE A 152 7.17 -1.31 10.52
N LEU A 153 8.22 -0.65 10.04
CA LEU A 153 8.90 0.40 10.79
C LEU A 153 7.95 1.57 11.07
N SER A 154 7.18 1.98 10.06
CA SER A 154 6.16 3.03 10.20
C SER A 154 5.08 2.64 11.21
N LEU A 155 4.58 1.39 11.17
CA LEU A 155 3.64 0.89 12.19
C LEU A 155 4.26 0.91 13.59
N ARG A 156 5.51 0.46 13.73
CA ARG A 156 6.22 0.46 15.01
C ARG A 156 6.34 1.88 15.56
N ASP A 157 6.65 2.83 14.70
CA ASP A 157 6.81 4.23 15.07
C ASP A 157 5.47 4.88 15.48
N GLN A 158 4.35 4.40 14.94
CA GLN A 158 3.00 4.74 15.43
C GLN A 158 2.72 4.12 16.80
N ASN A 159 2.84 2.79 16.91
CA ASN A 159 2.64 2.07 18.17
C ASN A 159 3.40 0.72 18.16
N GLN A 160 4.49 0.66 18.92
CA GLN A 160 5.35 -0.53 18.98
C GLN A 160 4.63 -1.76 19.53
N ASP A 161 3.85 -1.61 20.61
CA ASP A 161 3.19 -2.73 21.27
C ASP A 161 2.14 -3.36 20.35
N LEU A 162 1.26 -2.54 19.77
CA LEU A 162 0.22 -3.02 18.85
C LEU A 162 0.83 -3.63 17.58
N THR A 163 1.94 -3.08 17.07
CA THR A 163 2.67 -3.66 15.94
C THR A 163 3.15 -5.07 16.24
N PHE A 164 3.89 -5.25 17.33
CA PHE A 164 4.47 -6.55 17.66
C PHE A 164 3.41 -7.55 18.09
N ARG A 165 2.38 -7.10 18.79
CA ARG A 165 1.19 -7.89 19.10
C ARG A 165 0.51 -8.40 17.83
N ALA A 166 0.24 -7.51 16.87
CA ALA A 166 -0.39 -7.90 15.59
C ALA A 166 0.50 -8.89 14.81
N ILE A 167 1.82 -8.68 14.76
CA ILE A 167 2.76 -9.61 14.10
C ILE A 167 2.73 -11.00 14.77
N ARG A 168 2.69 -11.05 16.10
CA ARG A 168 2.66 -12.31 16.86
C ARG A 168 1.32 -13.04 16.68
N ASP A 169 0.22 -12.32 16.81
CA ASP A 169 -1.12 -12.91 16.91
C ASP A 169 -1.70 -13.27 15.54
N GLU A 170 -1.34 -12.54 14.48
CA GLU A 170 -2.01 -12.65 13.17
C GLU A 170 -1.20 -13.34 12.08
N LEU A 171 0.13 -13.44 12.24
CA LEU A 171 0.95 -14.16 11.27
C LEU A 171 0.98 -15.65 11.60
N THR A 172 0.78 -16.48 10.57
CA THR A 172 1.02 -17.93 10.71
C THR A 172 2.48 -18.19 11.10
N HIS A 173 2.78 -19.34 11.71
CA HIS A 173 4.16 -19.72 12.07
C HIS A 173 5.14 -19.58 10.90
N SER A 174 4.70 -19.93 9.68
CA SER A 174 5.52 -19.77 8.47
C SER A 174 5.83 -18.30 8.15
N GLN A 175 4.82 -17.42 8.20
CA GLN A 175 4.98 -15.99 7.94
C GLN A 175 5.83 -15.32 9.02
N LEU A 176 5.60 -15.67 10.29
CA LEU A 176 6.37 -15.18 11.41
C LEU A 176 7.86 -15.57 11.30
N SER A 177 8.15 -16.80 10.89
CA SER A 177 9.53 -17.26 10.67
C SER A 177 10.21 -16.46 9.55
N ILE A 178 9.53 -16.26 8.42
CA ILE A 178 10.01 -15.44 7.30
C ILE A 178 10.26 -13.99 7.76
N MET A 179 9.30 -13.41 8.49
CA MET A 179 9.39 -12.03 8.98
C MET A 179 10.60 -11.85 9.91
N LYS A 180 10.81 -12.79 10.85
CA LYS A 180 12.01 -12.80 11.72
C LYS A 180 13.30 -12.87 10.92
N GLN A 181 13.37 -13.73 9.89
CA GLN A 181 14.56 -13.82 9.04
C GLN A 181 14.83 -12.50 8.30
N ILE A 182 13.76 -11.86 7.82
CA ILE A 182 13.85 -10.57 7.13
C ILE A 182 14.30 -9.46 8.07
N PHE A 183 13.78 -9.38 9.29
CA PHE A 183 14.26 -8.41 10.28
C PHE A 183 15.74 -8.64 10.61
N ASN A 184 16.15 -9.88 10.87
CA ASN A 184 17.55 -10.19 11.20
C ASN A 184 18.54 -9.83 10.07
N SER A 185 18.11 -9.98 8.82
CA SER A 185 18.97 -9.74 7.65
C SER A 185 19.00 -8.28 7.20
N ASN A 186 17.95 -7.50 7.46
CA ASN A 186 17.82 -6.13 6.92
C ASN A 186 17.76 -5.05 8.01
N GLU A 187 17.15 -5.32 9.18
CA GLU A 187 16.91 -4.33 10.24
C GLU A 187 17.20 -4.90 11.64
N LYS A 188 18.49 -4.96 12.00
CA LYS A 188 18.94 -5.58 13.27
C LYS A 188 18.27 -4.99 14.52
N LYS A 189 18.03 -3.68 14.55
CA LYS A 189 17.38 -3.02 15.69
C LYS A 189 15.94 -3.50 15.84
N LEU A 190 15.18 -3.54 14.74
CA LEU A 190 13.82 -4.06 14.73
C LEU A 190 13.79 -5.54 15.16
N ALA A 191 14.75 -6.34 14.70
CA ALA A 191 14.87 -7.75 15.08
C ALA A 191 15.06 -7.93 16.59
N LEU A 192 15.95 -7.14 17.21
CA LEU A 192 16.19 -7.17 18.66
C LEU A 192 14.92 -6.79 19.42
N GLN A 193 14.31 -5.64 19.10
CA GLN A 193 13.08 -5.18 19.74
C GLN A 193 11.95 -6.20 19.67
N PHE A 194 11.80 -6.86 18.51
CA PHE A 194 10.76 -7.86 18.33
C PHE A 194 11.05 -9.16 19.11
N ASN A 195 12.31 -9.60 19.19
CA ASN A 195 12.68 -10.77 19.98
C ASN A 195 12.52 -10.52 21.49
N ASP A 196 12.85 -9.31 21.95
CA ASP A 196 12.65 -8.91 23.33
C ASP A 196 11.16 -8.94 23.69
N TYR A 197 10.30 -8.42 22.80
CA TYR A 197 8.84 -8.50 22.96
C TYR A 197 8.31 -9.93 23.07
N LEU A 198 8.82 -10.86 22.24
CA LEU A 198 8.39 -12.26 22.27
C LEU A 198 8.88 -13.04 23.50
N SER A 199 9.83 -12.48 24.25
CA SER A 199 10.39 -13.10 25.45
C SER A 199 9.67 -12.66 26.73
N GLN A 200 8.74 -11.71 26.63
CA GLN A 200 7.85 -11.24 27.69
C GLN A 200 6.58 -12.09 27.73
#